data_AF-A0A914K5C7-F1
#
_entry.id   AF-A0A914K5C7-F1
#
_cell.length_a   1.000
_cell.length_b   1.000
_cell.length_c   1.000
_cell.angle_alpha   90.00
_cell.angle_beta   90.00
_cell.angle_gamma   90.00
#
_symmetry.space_group_name_H-M   'P 1'
#
loop_
_entity.id
_entity.type
_entity.pdbx_description
1 polymer ?
#
loop_
_entity_poly.entity_id
_entity_poly.type
_entity_poly.pdbx_seq_one_letter_code
_entity_poly.pdbx_strand_id
1 'polypeptide(L)'
;MVQLALAFFVQEIDLSFTGPYRILYILKDYALLVGGILFPFTAFDRFIATRNPEHYEQKTKPIIAITLVVLAVIVGLTIQILIAFGIFHLIALPIFLFAINLCSAIMMYFIVKRNHQNMESYYEFVLGHRLQLRENLRTCAAIYPNLILSSFASLCGAVFYIAAVYQTNQYLSMLTFSMFNAGVALYLVLSPAIMMIAVEKFRKKLINLFRPPKTQCNVQSNTQVYFRQLEAQWGR
;
A
#
# COMPACT_ATOMS: atom_id res chain seq x y z
N MET A 1 25.96 -25.25 -4.70
CA MET A 1 25.46 -26.16 -5.75
C MET A 1 23.94 -26.38 -5.73
N VAL A 2 23.27 -26.34 -4.57
CA VAL A 2 21.78 -26.41 -4.49
C VAL A 2 21.07 -25.20 -5.12
N GLN A 3 21.72 -24.05 -5.23
CA GLN A 3 21.19 -22.86 -5.92
C GLN A 3 21.39 -22.87 -7.45
N LEU A 4 22.30 -23.71 -7.97
CA LEU A 4 22.48 -23.87 -9.42
C LEU A 4 21.39 -24.78 -10.01
N ALA A 5 20.86 -25.72 -9.22
CA ALA A 5 19.72 -26.57 -9.59
C ALA A 5 18.41 -25.76 -9.74
N LEU A 6 18.24 -24.68 -8.96
CA LEU A 6 17.06 -23.81 -9.07
C LEU A 6 17.04 -22.97 -10.36
N ALA A 7 18.20 -22.70 -10.95
CA ALA A 7 18.29 -21.99 -12.23
C ALA A 7 18.09 -22.92 -13.44
N PHE A 8 18.44 -24.21 -13.33
CA PHE A 8 18.07 -25.23 -14.32
C PHE A 8 16.57 -25.60 -14.24
N PHE A 9 15.93 -25.47 -13.08
CA PHE A 9 14.50 -25.74 -12.89
C PHE A 9 13.54 -24.77 -13.59
N VAL A 10 14.02 -23.61 -14.04
CA VAL A 10 13.19 -22.66 -14.83
C VAL A 10 13.17 -23.06 -16.31
N GLN A 11 14.07 -23.93 -16.75
CA GLN A 11 14.18 -24.35 -18.15
C GLN A 11 13.64 -25.78 -18.41
N GLU A 12 13.53 -26.62 -17.37
CA GLU A 12 12.74 -27.86 -17.34
C GLU A 12 11.44 -27.66 -16.55
N ILE A 13 10.55 -26.78 -17.06
CA ILE A 13 9.13 -26.75 -16.64
C ILE A 13 8.42 -27.96 -17.30
N ASP A 14 8.96 -29.15 -17.07
CA ASP A 14 8.27 -30.41 -17.27
C ASP A 14 7.49 -30.69 -15.99
N LEU A 15 6.20 -30.31 -16.00
CA LEU A 15 5.01 -31.05 -15.52
C LEU A 15 5.06 -31.91 -14.23
N SER A 16 6.10 -31.86 -13.41
CA SER A 16 6.36 -32.79 -12.30
C SER A 16 6.63 -32.08 -10.97
N PHE A 17 6.30 -30.78 -10.86
CA PHE A 17 6.18 -30.12 -9.56
C PHE A 17 4.94 -30.62 -8.84
N THR A 18 5.14 -31.60 -7.95
CA THR A 18 4.13 -32.20 -7.07
C THR A 18 3.31 -31.15 -6.32
N GLY A 19 1.99 -31.20 -6.54
CA GLY A 19 0.87 -30.61 -5.79
C GLY A 19 1.12 -29.34 -4.96
N PRO A 20 1.54 -29.46 -3.69
CA PRO A 20 1.48 -28.36 -2.71
C PRO A 20 2.35 -27.15 -3.06
N TYR A 21 3.51 -27.36 -3.69
CA TYR A 21 4.43 -26.26 -4.00
C TYR A 21 3.87 -25.34 -5.10
N ARG A 22 3.15 -25.88 -6.08
CA ARG A 22 2.53 -25.09 -7.16
C ARG A 22 1.44 -24.16 -6.62
N ILE A 23 0.66 -24.63 -5.64
CA ILE A 23 -0.38 -23.82 -4.98
C ILE A 23 0.25 -22.66 -4.20
N LEU A 24 1.36 -22.89 -3.49
CA LEU A 24 2.07 -21.85 -2.75
C LEU A 24 2.62 -20.74 -3.67
N TYR A 25 3.17 -21.09 -4.83
CA TYR A 25 3.63 -20.11 -5.81
C TYR A 25 2.48 -19.27 -6.37
N ILE A 26 1.38 -19.92 -6.78
CA ILE A 26 0.19 -19.22 -7.27
C ILE A 26 -0.37 -18.26 -6.21
N LEU A 27 -0.43 -18.70 -4.95
CA LEU A 27 -0.92 -17.88 -3.85
C LEU A 27 0.00 -16.69 -3.57
N LYS A 28 1.32 -16.88 -3.65
CA LYS A 28 2.31 -15.82 -3.48
C LYS A 28 2.17 -14.76 -4.59
N ASP A 29 2.09 -15.19 -5.84
CA ASP A 29 1.96 -14.28 -7.00
C ASP A 29 0.63 -13.52 -6.95
N TYR A 30 -0.45 -14.22 -6.59
CA TYR A 30 -1.75 -13.60 -6.35
C TYR A 30 -1.70 -12.55 -5.23
N ALA A 31 -1.05 -12.85 -4.09
CA ALA A 31 -0.93 -11.90 -2.99
C ALA A 31 -0.12 -10.66 -3.39
N LEU A 32 0.97 -10.83 -4.15
CA LEU A 32 1.76 -9.73 -4.69
C LEU A 32 0.96 -8.87 -5.68
N LEU A 33 0.16 -9.51 -6.52
CA LEU A 33 -0.69 -8.85 -7.50
C LEU A 33 -1.79 -8.04 -6.84
N VAL A 34 -2.55 -8.64 -5.92
CA VAL A 34 -3.58 -7.93 -5.15
C VAL A 34 -2.96 -6.79 -4.36
N GLY A 35 -1.81 -7.04 -3.72
CA GLY A 35 -1.04 -6.01 -3.03
C GLY A 35 -0.67 -4.85 -3.95
N GLY A 36 -0.16 -5.14 -5.16
CA GLY A 36 0.19 -4.14 -6.16
C GLY A 36 -1.00 -3.33 -6.68
N ILE A 37 -2.17 -3.96 -6.86
CA ILE A 37 -3.40 -3.30 -7.34
C ILE A 37 -4.06 -2.44 -6.24
N LEU A 38 -3.90 -2.82 -4.98
CA LEU A 38 -4.48 -2.06 -3.86
C LEU A 38 -3.91 -0.65 -3.78
N PHE A 39 -2.64 -0.41 -4.13
CA PHE A 39 -2.06 0.94 -4.05
C PHE A 39 -2.72 1.95 -4.98
N PRO A 40 -2.87 1.69 -6.29
CA PRO A 40 -3.64 2.54 -7.19
C PRO A 40 -5.05 2.84 -6.69
N PHE A 41 -5.72 1.85 -6.09
CA PHE A 41 -7.05 2.07 -5.50
C PHE A 41 -7.00 2.88 -4.22
N THR A 42 -5.98 2.75 -3.37
CA THR A 42 -5.80 3.66 -2.24
C THR A 42 -5.49 5.08 -2.70
N ALA A 43 -4.76 5.26 -3.80
CA ALA A 43 -4.53 6.58 -4.40
C ALA A 43 -5.85 7.18 -4.93
N PHE A 44 -6.68 6.36 -5.57
CA PHE A 44 -8.00 6.76 -6.05
C PHE A 44 -8.97 7.10 -4.90
N ASP A 45 -8.96 6.33 -3.82
CA ASP A 45 -9.69 6.63 -2.59
C ASP A 45 -9.32 8.03 -2.05
N ARG A 46 -8.02 8.33 -1.99
CA ARG A 46 -7.52 9.66 -1.57
C ARG A 46 -7.90 10.76 -2.55
N PHE A 47 -7.94 10.48 -3.85
CA PHE A 47 -8.44 11.41 -4.84
C PHE A 47 -9.91 11.80 -4.56
N ILE A 48 -10.78 10.82 -4.28
CA ILE A 48 -12.18 11.09 -3.93
C ILE A 48 -12.27 11.87 -2.60
N ALA A 49 -11.51 11.44 -1.59
CA ALA A 49 -11.50 12.06 -0.26
C ALA A 49 -11.04 13.52 -0.29
N THR A 50 -10.13 13.87 -1.20
CA THR A 50 -9.65 15.25 -1.35
C THR A 50 -10.59 16.13 -2.16
N ARG A 51 -11.38 15.56 -3.08
CA ARG A 51 -12.32 16.33 -3.90
C ARG A 51 -13.55 16.78 -3.13
N ASN A 52 -14.14 15.90 -2.31
CA ASN A 52 -15.36 16.18 -1.53
C ASN A 52 -15.22 15.65 -0.09
N PRO A 53 -14.44 16.32 0.79
CA PRO A 53 -14.08 15.78 2.11
C PRO A 53 -15.28 15.56 3.03
N GLU A 54 -16.26 16.47 3.02
CA GLU A 54 -17.42 16.42 3.91
C GLU A 54 -18.34 15.23 3.62
N HIS A 55 -18.70 15.07 2.34
CA HIS A 55 -19.55 13.94 1.91
C HIS A 55 -18.80 12.61 2.06
N TYR A 56 -17.50 12.60 1.78
CA TYR A 56 -16.68 11.41 1.89
C TYR A 56 -16.61 10.89 3.33
N GLU A 57 -16.32 11.78 4.29
CA GLU A 57 -16.10 11.36 5.68
C GLU A 57 -17.39 10.93 6.39
N GLN A 58 -18.53 11.52 6.07
CA GLN A 58 -19.80 11.23 6.73
C GLN A 58 -20.53 9.99 6.21
N LYS A 59 -20.50 9.74 4.89
CA LYS A 59 -21.40 8.75 4.26
C LYS A 59 -20.69 7.67 3.47
N THR A 60 -19.64 8.00 2.73
CA THR A 60 -19.17 7.11 1.66
C THR A 60 -17.86 6.39 1.97
N LYS A 61 -17.08 6.83 2.97
CA LYS A 61 -15.79 6.24 3.34
C LYS A 61 -15.78 4.70 3.48
N PRO A 62 -16.64 4.06 4.32
CA PRO A 62 -16.59 2.62 4.47
C PRO A 62 -17.04 1.88 3.20
N ILE A 63 -18.04 2.41 2.51
CA ILE A 63 -18.60 1.84 1.28
C ILE A 63 -17.54 1.84 0.17
N ILE A 64 -16.86 2.97 -0.03
CA ILE A 64 -15.81 3.12 -1.04
C ILE A 64 -14.63 2.19 -0.71
N ALA A 65 -14.18 2.16 0.55
CA ALA A 65 -13.07 1.30 0.94
C ALA A 65 -13.36 -0.19 0.69
N ILE A 66 -14.54 -0.68 1.09
CA ILE A 66 -14.93 -2.08 0.84
C ILE A 66 -15.04 -2.36 -0.66
N THR A 67 -15.68 -1.47 -1.41
CA THR A 67 -15.87 -1.62 -2.85
C THR A 67 -14.52 -1.70 -3.57
N LEU A 68 -13.55 -0.86 -3.19
CA LEU A 68 -12.21 -0.86 -3.79
C LEU A 68 -11.41 -2.13 -3.45
N VAL A 69 -11.52 -2.63 -2.23
CA VAL A 69 -10.85 -3.89 -1.83
C VAL A 69 -11.45 -5.08 -2.57
N VAL A 70 -12.79 -5.16 -2.66
CA VAL A 70 -13.48 -6.21 -3.42
C VAL A 70 -13.10 -6.13 -4.90
N LEU A 71 -13.05 -4.93 -5.47
CA LEU A 71 -12.62 -4.73 -6.84
C LEU A 71 -11.16 -5.18 -7.05
N ALA A 72 -10.24 -4.88 -6.12
CA ALA A 72 -8.84 -5.33 -6.21
C ALA A 72 -8.73 -6.84 -6.22
N VAL A 73 -9.51 -7.52 -5.38
CA VAL A 73 -9.56 -8.97 -5.30
C VAL A 73 -10.11 -9.55 -6.61
N ILE A 74 -11.20 -9.00 -7.14
CA ILE A 74 -11.79 -9.46 -8.41
C ILE A 74 -10.82 -9.27 -9.57
N VAL A 75 -10.27 -8.07 -9.74
CA VAL A 75 -9.26 -7.79 -10.79
C VAL A 75 -8.04 -8.68 -10.60
N GLY A 76 -7.66 -8.93 -9.34
CA GLY A 76 -6.54 -9.79 -9.04
C GLY A 76 -6.76 -11.24 -9.49
N LEU A 77 -7.94 -11.78 -9.18
CA LEU A 77 -8.33 -13.12 -9.58
C LEU A 77 -8.47 -13.26 -11.09
N THR A 78 -9.06 -12.28 -11.77
CA THR A 78 -9.22 -12.34 -13.23
C THR A 78 -7.87 -12.34 -13.93
N ILE A 79 -6.92 -11.50 -13.53
CA ILE A 79 -5.56 -11.50 -14.10
C ILE A 79 -4.86 -12.84 -13.83
N GLN A 80 -4.96 -13.38 -12.61
CA GLN A 80 -4.36 -14.67 -12.28
C GLN A 80 -4.94 -15.82 -13.12
N ILE A 81 -6.25 -15.82 -13.36
CA ILE A 81 -6.93 -16.79 -14.22
C ILE A 81 -6.43 -16.66 -15.67
N LEU A 82 -6.32 -15.44 -16.20
CA LEU A 82 -5.81 -15.20 -17.56
C LEU A 82 -4.35 -15.68 -17.72
N ILE A 83 -3.53 -15.51 -16.68
CA ILE A 83 -2.16 -16.06 -16.64
C ILE A 83 -2.19 -17.59 -16.63
N ALA A 84 -3.05 -18.20 -15.81
CA ALA A 84 -3.17 -19.66 -15.72
C ALA A 84 -3.60 -20.31 -17.05
N PHE A 85 -4.44 -19.63 -17.83
CA PHE A 85 -4.83 -20.07 -19.18
C PHE A 85 -3.80 -19.74 -20.27
N GLY A 86 -2.69 -19.07 -19.94
CA GLY A 86 -1.66 -18.68 -20.91
C GLY A 86 -2.09 -17.56 -21.86
N ILE A 87 -3.24 -16.91 -21.61
CA ILE A 87 -3.74 -15.79 -22.42
C ILE A 87 -2.89 -14.53 -22.15
N PHE A 88 -2.45 -14.35 -20.90
CA PHE A 88 -1.62 -13.23 -20.49
C PHE A 88 -0.19 -13.70 -20.25
N HIS A 89 0.77 -13.15 -20.99
CA HIS A 89 2.18 -13.48 -20.78
C HIS A 89 2.64 -13.00 -19.40
N LEU A 90 3.36 -13.87 -18.68
CA LEU A 90 3.88 -13.59 -17.33
C LEU A 90 4.71 -12.29 -17.27
N ILE A 91 5.37 -11.93 -18.38
CA ILE A 91 6.20 -10.73 -18.56
C ILE A 91 5.37 -9.44 -18.44
N ALA A 92 4.12 -9.46 -18.91
CA ALA A 92 3.27 -8.29 -18.91
C ALA A 92 2.82 -7.91 -17.50
N LEU A 93 2.89 -8.82 -16.52
CA LEU A 93 2.45 -8.60 -15.16
C LEU A 93 3.26 -7.52 -14.41
N PRO A 94 4.58 -7.64 -14.23
CA PRO A 94 5.37 -6.63 -13.54
C PRO A 94 5.39 -5.29 -14.29
N ILE A 95 5.33 -5.31 -15.63
CA ILE A 95 5.25 -4.09 -16.45
C ILE A 95 3.92 -3.39 -16.20
N PHE A 96 2.82 -4.13 -16.18
CA PHE A 96 1.48 -3.61 -15.87
C PHE A 96 1.43 -3.02 -14.47
N LEU A 97 1.93 -3.74 -13.46
CA LEU A 97 2.01 -3.24 -12.09
C LEU A 97 2.88 -1.98 -11.98
N PHE A 98 4.03 -1.96 -12.66
CA PHE A 98 4.90 -0.78 -12.71
C PHE A 98 4.16 0.42 -13.32
N ALA A 99 3.52 0.24 -14.47
CA ALA A 99 2.80 1.31 -15.15
C ALA A 99 1.68 1.89 -14.29
N ILE A 100 0.84 1.04 -13.68
CA ILE A 100 -0.28 1.53 -12.85
C ILE A 100 0.23 2.20 -11.57
N ASN A 101 1.23 1.62 -10.90
CA ASN A 101 1.82 2.22 -9.70
C ASN A 101 2.45 3.57 -10.02
N LEU A 102 3.20 3.68 -11.12
CA LEU A 102 3.79 4.94 -11.57
C LEU A 102 2.72 6.00 -11.88
N CYS A 103 1.69 5.62 -12.64
CA CYS A 103 0.56 6.51 -12.94
C CYS A 103 -0.14 6.99 -11.66
N SER A 104 -0.35 6.11 -10.70
CA SER A 104 -0.98 6.48 -9.42
C SER A 104 -0.08 7.35 -8.53
N ALA A 105 1.25 7.15 -8.56
CA ALA A 105 2.21 8.02 -7.90
C ALA A 105 2.19 9.44 -8.49
N ILE A 106 2.16 9.54 -9.82
CA ILE A 106 2.06 10.82 -10.55
C ILE A 106 0.74 11.51 -10.20
N MET A 107 -0.38 10.78 -10.22
CA MET A 107 -1.70 11.31 -9.83
C MET A 107 -1.66 11.85 -8.39
N MET A 108 -1.09 11.11 -7.45
CA MET A 108 -0.95 11.55 -6.05
C MET A 108 -0.09 12.80 -5.90
N TYR A 109 1.01 12.90 -6.64
CA TYR A 109 1.84 14.10 -6.68
C TYR A 109 1.03 15.33 -7.12
N PHE A 110 0.26 15.22 -8.20
CA PHE A 110 -0.59 16.31 -8.68
C PHE A 110 -1.68 16.69 -7.68
N ILE A 111 -2.31 15.72 -7.02
CA ILE A 111 -3.32 15.97 -5.97
C ILE A 111 -2.71 16.76 -4.82
N VAL A 112 -1.55 16.33 -4.32
CA VAL A 112 -0.88 17.01 -3.21
C VAL A 112 -0.48 18.42 -3.61
N LYS A 113 0.14 18.60 -4.78
CA LYS A 113 0.57 19.91 -5.28
C LYS A 113 -0.60 20.87 -5.46
N ARG A 114 -1.68 20.43 -6.12
CA ARG A 114 -2.88 21.25 -6.36
C ARG A 114 -3.55 21.67 -5.05
N ASN A 115 -3.71 20.74 -4.11
CA ASN A 115 -4.37 21.03 -2.85
C ASN A 115 -3.51 21.91 -1.93
N HIS A 116 -2.18 21.83 -2.03
CA HIS A 116 -1.29 22.72 -1.30
C HIS A 116 -1.45 24.18 -1.77
N GLN A 117 -1.49 24.40 -3.08
CA GLN A 117 -1.74 25.72 -3.67
C GLN A 117 -3.13 26.27 -3.28
N ASN A 118 -4.15 25.41 -3.31
CA ASN A 118 -5.50 25.81 -2.93
C ASN A 118 -5.64 26.15 -1.43
N MET A 119 -4.85 25.53 -0.54
CA MET A 119 -4.89 25.87 0.88
C MET A 119 -4.48 27.31 1.16
N GLU A 120 -3.59 27.89 0.35
CA GLU A 120 -3.14 29.28 0.52
C GLU A 120 -4.19 30.29 0.06
N SER A 121 -5.07 29.92 -0.90
CA SER A 121 -6.12 30.81 -1.40
C SER A 121 -7.39 30.79 -0.55
N TYR A 122 -7.68 29.70 0.16
CA TYR A 122 -8.86 29.56 1.00
C TYR A 122 -8.67 30.23 2.38
N TYR A 123 -8.52 31.56 2.43
CA TYR A 123 -8.38 32.32 3.69
C TYR A 123 -9.66 32.33 4.56
N GLU A 124 -10.83 32.01 4.00
CA GLU A 124 -12.15 32.15 4.66
C GLU A 124 -12.83 30.86 5.18
N PHE A 125 -12.24 29.67 4.98
CA PHE A 125 -12.92 28.43 5.41
C PHE A 125 -12.87 28.19 6.93
N VAL A 126 -14.00 27.71 7.47
CA VAL A 126 -14.17 27.23 8.86
C VAL A 126 -13.03 26.27 9.23
N LEU A 127 -12.38 26.52 10.37
CA LEU A 127 -11.19 25.82 10.88
C LEU A 127 -11.24 24.28 10.72
N GLY A 128 -12.43 23.68 10.87
CA GLY A 128 -12.65 22.24 10.72
C GLY A 128 -12.30 21.69 9.33
N HIS A 129 -12.68 22.39 8.26
CA HIS A 129 -12.44 21.94 6.89
C HIS A 129 -10.94 21.93 6.55
N ARG A 130 -10.19 22.93 7.03
CA ARG A 130 -8.72 22.99 6.89
C ARG A 130 -8.02 21.84 7.62
N LEU A 131 -8.48 21.51 8.83
CA LEU A 131 -7.91 20.40 9.60
C LEU A 131 -8.15 19.05 8.90
N GLN A 132 -9.36 18.82 8.37
CA GLN A 132 -9.68 17.62 7.59
C GLN A 132 -8.82 17.51 6.34
N LEU A 133 -8.69 18.59 5.55
CA LEU A 133 -7.88 18.58 4.34
C LEU A 133 -6.39 18.37 4.66
N ARG A 134 -5.89 18.95 5.75
CA ARG A 134 -4.49 18.75 6.20
C ARG A 134 -4.23 17.31 6.61
N GLU A 135 -5.16 16.68 7.31
CA GLU A 135 -5.04 15.27 7.67
C GLU A 135 -5.07 14.37 6.43
N ASN A 136 -5.96 14.66 5.46
CA ASN A 136 -5.98 13.95 4.18
C ASN A 136 -4.65 14.11 3.44
N LEU A 137 -4.09 15.32 3.36
CA LEU A 137 -2.77 15.53 2.74
C LEU A 137 -1.63 14.80 3.46
N ARG A 138 -1.65 14.73 4.80
CA ARG A 138 -0.68 13.92 5.54
C ARG A 138 -0.79 12.44 5.18
N THR A 139 -2.00 11.91 5.06
CA THR A 139 -2.20 10.52 4.61
C THR A 139 -1.73 10.32 3.16
N CYS A 140 -1.93 11.30 2.27
CA CYS A 140 -1.41 11.25 0.91
C CYS A 140 0.13 11.22 0.90
N ALA A 141 0.77 12.05 1.73
CA ALA A 141 2.22 12.07 1.89
C ALA A 141 2.78 10.76 2.45
N ALA A 142 1.99 10.00 3.22
CA ALA A 142 2.36 8.66 3.70
C ALA A 142 2.25 7.58 2.60
N ILE A 143 1.27 7.70 1.72
CA ILE A 143 1.03 6.73 0.64
C ILE A 143 2.02 6.92 -0.51
N TYR A 144 2.42 8.16 -0.78
CA TYR A 144 3.37 8.49 -1.85
C TYR A 144 4.70 7.69 -1.84
N PRO A 145 5.46 7.62 -0.72
CA PRO A 145 6.69 6.82 -0.68
C PRO A 145 6.42 5.32 -0.81
N ASN A 146 5.27 4.82 -0.35
CA ASN A 146 4.86 3.42 -0.54
C ASN A 146 4.64 3.10 -2.03
N LEU A 147 4.01 4.03 -2.76
CA LEU A 147 3.80 3.92 -4.20
C LEU A 147 5.11 3.92 -4.98
N ILE A 148 6.06 4.80 -4.61
CA ILE A 148 7.41 4.81 -5.21
C ILE A 148 8.11 3.48 -4.97
N LEU A 149 8.08 2.98 -3.73
CA LEU A 149 8.74 1.74 -3.38
C LEU A 149 8.14 0.53 -4.10
N SER A 150 6.82 0.49 -4.25
CA SER A 150 6.11 -0.53 -5.04
C SER A 150 6.42 -0.43 -6.54
N SER A 151 6.53 0.80 -7.07
CA SER A 151 6.97 1.04 -8.46
C SER A 151 8.40 0.54 -8.67
N PHE A 152 9.32 0.81 -7.74
CA PHE A 152 10.69 0.32 -7.83
C PHE A 152 10.76 -1.21 -7.79
N ALA A 153 10.02 -1.86 -6.88
CA ALA A 153 9.96 -3.32 -6.80
C ALA A 153 9.40 -3.96 -8.08
N SER A 154 8.33 -3.39 -8.65
CA SER A 154 7.75 -3.86 -9.91
C SER A 154 8.66 -3.63 -11.11
N LEU A 155 9.43 -2.52 -11.14
CA LEU A 155 10.46 -2.28 -12.14
C LEU A 155 11.56 -3.35 -12.11
N CYS A 156 12.08 -3.69 -10.93
CA CYS A 156 13.07 -4.77 -10.79
C CYS A 156 12.52 -6.10 -11.30
N GLY A 157 11.24 -6.39 -11.03
CA GLY A 157 10.55 -7.55 -11.57
C GLY A 157 10.49 -7.53 -13.10
N ALA A 158 10.10 -6.41 -13.69
CA ALA A 158 10.01 -6.27 -15.14
C ALA A 158 11.37 -6.49 -15.83
N VAL A 159 12.43 -5.90 -15.27
CA VAL A 159 13.81 -6.09 -15.78
C VAL A 159 14.24 -7.56 -15.68
N PHE A 160 13.94 -8.25 -14.57
CA PHE A 160 14.21 -9.68 -14.43
C PHE A 160 13.50 -10.50 -15.51
N TYR A 161 12.22 -10.27 -15.74
CA TYR A 161 11.46 -11.03 -16.74
C TYR A 161 11.96 -10.79 -18.17
N ILE A 162 12.31 -9.55 -18.51
CA ILE A 162 12.92 -9.22 -19.80
C ILE A 162 14.26 -9.96 -19.94
N ALA A 163 15.14 -9.89 -18.94
CA ALA A 163 16.44 -10.57 -18.98
C ALA A 163 16.30 -12.10 -19.10
N ALA A 164 15.32 -12.69 -18.42
CA ALA A 164 15.05 -14.13 -18.48
C ALA A 164 14.54 -14.57 -19.87
N VAL A 165 13.68 -13.77 -20.50
CA VAL A 165 13.05 -14.11 -21.79
C VAL A 165 14.00 -13.94 -22.95
N TYR A 166 14.81 -12.88 -22.93
CA TYR A 166 15.81 -12.62 -23.97
C TYR A 166 17.13 -13.39 -23.74
N GLN A 167 17.13 -14.42 -22.88
CA GLN A 167 18.29 -15.26 -22.55
C GLN A 167 19.56 -14.44 -22.29
N THR A 168 19.41 -13.31 -21.61
CA THR A 168 20.52 -12.40 -21.35
C THR A 168 21.32 -13.00 -20.20
N ASN A 169 22.46 -13.62 -20.51
CA ASN A 169 23.53 -14.08 -19.61
C ASN A 169 23.07 -14.55 -18.21
N GLN A 170 23.17 -15.86 -17.89
CA GLN A 170 22.64 -16.47 -16.66
C GLN A 170 22.92 -15.67 -15.37
N TYR A 171 24.11 -15.08 -15.23
CA TYR A 171 24.48 -14.24 -14.09
C TYR A 171 23.58 -13.00 -13.91
N LEU A 172 23.18 -12.35 -15.00
CA LEU A 172 22.30 -11.18 -14.99
C LEU A 172 20.90 -11.55 -14.51
N SER A 173 20.38 -12.70 -14.94
CA SER A 173 19.07 -13.20 -14.49
C SER A 173 19.05 -13.51 -12.98
N MET A 174 20.12 -14.11 -12.44
CA MET A 174 20.24 -14.38 -11.00
C MET A 174 20.36 -13.08 -10.19
N LEU A 175 21.15 -12.12 -10.67
CA LEU A 175 21.32 -10.83 -10.02
C LEU A 175 19.99 -10.07 -9.97
N THR A 176 19.28 -9.97 -11.09
CA THR A 176 17.99 -9.26 -11.18
C THR A 176 16.90 -9.94 -10.35
N PHE A 177 16.87 -11.27 -10.29
CA PHE A 177 15.97 -12.01 -9.40
C PHE A 177 16.26 -11.72 -7.91
N SER A 178 17.54 -11.70 -7.53
CA SER A 178 17.96 -11.37 -6.16
C SER A 178 17.57 -9.93 -5.80
N MET A 179 17.80 -8.98 -6.70
CA MET A 179 17.39 -7.58 -6.54
C MET A 179 15.86 -7.43 -6.42
N PHE A 180 15.09 -8.17 -7.21
CA PHE A 180 13.63 -8.19 -7.11
C PHE A 180 13.16 -8.69 -5.74
N ASN A 181 13.65 -9.84 -5.27
CA ASN A 181 13.28 -10.39 -3.97
C ASN A 181 13.71 -9.46 -2.82
N ALA A 182 14.91 -8.87 -2.89
CA ALA A 182 15.37 -7.88 -1.93
C ALA A 182 14.46 -6.64 -1.93
N GLY A 183 14.05 -6.16 -3.11
CA GLY A 183 13.12 -5.04 -3.27
C GLY A 183 11.76 -5.33 -2.64
N VAL A 184 11.18 -6.51 -2.89
CA VAL A 184 9.92 -6.95 -2.28
C VAL A 184 10.06 -7.08 -0.76
N ALA A 185 11.15 -7.65 -0.26
CA ALA A 185 11.39 -7.80 1.17
C ALA A 185 11.54 -6.44 1.87
N LEU A 186 12.35 -5.54 1.30
CA LEU A 186 12.50 -4.16 1.77
C LEU A 186 11.15 -3.45 1.78
N TYR A 187 10.37 -3.62 0.73
CA TYR A 187 9.03 -3.06 0.63
C TYR A 187 8.09 -3.55 1.75
N LEU A 188 8.07 -4.85 2.03
CA LEU A 188 7.25 -5.44 3.10
C LEU A 188 7.62 -4.92 4.49
N VAL A 189 8.90 -4.59 4.72
CA VAL A 189 9.39 -4.05 6.00
C VAL A 189 9.19 -2.54 6.09
N LEU A 190 9.52 -1.80 5.05
CA LEU A 190 9.46 -0.33 5.03
C LEU A 190 8.02 0.19 4.98
N SER A 191 7.11 -0.51 4.31
CA SER A 191 5.72 -0.06 4.19
C SER A 191 5.01 0.14 5.53
N PRO A 192 4.97 -0.85 6.44
CA PRO A 192 4.40 -0.66 7.77
C PRO A 192 5.19 0.35 8.62
N ALA A 193 6.52 0.46 8.44
CA ALA A 193 7.33 1.45 9.13
C ALA A 193 6.95 2.89 8.73
N ILE A 194 6.77 3.16 7.43
CA ILE A 194 6.29 4.45 6.91
C ILE A 194 4.90 4.75 7.49
N MET A 195 3.99 3.78 7.50
CA MET A 195 2.66 3.96 8.08
C MET A 195 2.71 4.24 9.59
N MET A 196 3.64 3.62 10.32
CA MET A 196 3.85 3.87 11.75
C MET A 196 4.34 5.29 12.03
N ILE A 197 5.20 5.84 11.16
CA ILE A 197 5.72 7.21 11.31
C ILE A 197 4.64 8.22 10.93
N ALA A 198 3.94 7.98 9.82
CA ALA A 198 3.06 8.99 9.21
C ALA A 198 1.63 8.99 9.75
N VAL A 199 1.10 7.86 10.22
CA VAL A 199 -0.31 7.75 10.65
C VAL A 199 -0.39 7.65 12.17
N GLU A 200 -0.70 8.77 12.82
CA GLU A 200 -0.75 8.87 14.29
C GLU A 200 -1.74 7.88 14.92
N LYS A 201 -2.91 7.66 14.30
CA LYS A 201 -3.90 6.68 14.78
C LYS A 201 -3.34 5.26 14.79
N PHE A 202 -2.61 4.89 13.73
CA PHE A 202 -1.97 3.58 13.61
C PHE A 202 -0.85 3.43 14.65
N ARG A 203 -0.01 4.46 14.79
CA ARG A 203 1.03 4.54 15.82
C ARG A 203 0.48 4.36 17.23
N LYS A 204 -0.60 5.08 17.59
CA LYS A 204 -1.24 4.96 18.91
C LYS A 204 -1.79 3.57 19.15
N LYS A 205 -2.45 2.96 18.15
CA LYS A 205 -2.99 1.60 18.26
C LYS A 205 -1.88 0.56 18.45
N LEU A 206 -0.78 0.71 17.73
CA LEU A 206 0.37 -0.17 17.82
C LEU A 206 1.10 -0.02 19.15
N ILE A 207 1.34 1.21 19.61
CA ILE A 207 1.89 1.48 20.96
C ILE A 207 1.00 0.85 22.03
N ASN A 208 -0.32 0.98 21.93
CA ASN A 208 -1.24 0.38 22.89
C ASN A 208 -1.23 -1.15 22.87
N LEU A 209 -0.92 -1.79 21.73
CA LEU A 209 -0.79 -3.24 21.61
C LEU A 209 0.45 -3.77 22.36
N PHE A 210 1.55 -3.01 22.31
CA PHE A 210 2.82 -3.35 22.96
C PHE A 210 2.96 -2.77 24.37
N ARG A 211 2.06 -1.90 24.78
CA ARG A 211 2.05 -1.37 26.15
C ARG A 211 1.56 -2.50 27.06
N PRO A 212 2.32 -2.87 28.10
CA PRO A 212 1.80 -3.80 29.10
C PRO A 212 0.48 -3.26 29.64
N PRO A 213 -0.50 -4.14 29.94
CA PRO A 213 -1.78 -3.71 30.49
C PRO A 213 -1.49 -2.82 31.69
N LYS A 214 -1.96 -1.58 31.65
CA LYS A 214 -1.82 -0.69 32.78
C LYS A 214 -2.51 -1.40 33.95
N THR A 215 -1.74 -1.82 34.95
CA THR A 215 -2.27 -1.99 36.30
C THR A 215 -3.07 -0.73 36.59
N GLN A 216 -4.34 -0.89 36.96
CA GLN A 216 -5.25 0.19 37.29
C GLN A 216 -4.70 0.94 38.50
N CYS A 217 -3.73 1.81 38.27
CA CYS A 217 -3.39 2.85 39.22
C CYS A 217 -4.51 3.87 39.07
N ASN A 218 -5.40 3.89 40.07
CA ASN A 218 -6.49 4.84 40.24
C ASN A 218 -5.92 6.26 40.46
N VAL A 219 -5.22 6.78 39.45
CA VAL A 219 -4.82 8.17 39.40
C VAL A 219 -5.87 8.82 38.52
N GLN A 220 -6.93 9.32 39.15
CA GLN A 220 -7.78 10.33 38.52
C GLN A 220 -6.85 11.38 37.94
N SER A 221 -6.81 11.51 36.62
CA SER A 221 -5.91 12.47 36.01
C SER A 221 -6.34 13.85 36.47
N ASN A 222 -5.42 14.66 36.99
CA ASN A 222 -5.70 16.02 37.45
C ASN A 222 -6.44 16.85 36.39
N THR A 223 -6.32 16.49 35.11
CA THR A 223 -7.11 17.03 34.00
C THR A 223 -8.61 16.72 34.07
N GLN A 224 -9.02 15.50 34.42
CA GLN A 224 -10.44 15.17 34.61
C GLN A 224 -11.03 15.89 35.83
N VAL A 225 -10.22 16.08 36.89
CA VAL A 225 -10.61 16.88 38.06
C VAL A 225 -10.75 18.36 37.68
N TYR A 226 -9.81 18.90 36.91
CA TYR A 226 -9.83 20.29 36.43
C TYR A 226 -11.03 20.59 35.51
N PHE A 227 -11.35 19.71 34.56
CA PHE A 227 -12.51 19.91 33.67
C PHE A 227 -13.84 19.79 34.43
N ARG A 228 -13.95 18.91 35.42
CA ARG A 228 -15.14 18.87 36.30
C ARG A 228 -15.27 20.11 37.18
N GLN A 229 -14.15 20.68 37.63
CA GLN A 229 -14.15 21.93 38.40
C GLN A 229 -14.57 23.12 37.54
N LEU A 230 -14.12 23.20 36.29
CA LEU A 230 -14.55 24.21 35.32
C LEU A 230 -16.04 24.08 34.98
N GLU A 231 -16.53 22.87 34.77
CA GLU A 231 -17.95 22.60 34.47
C GLU A 231 -18.85 22.98 35.65
N ALA A 232 -18.40 22.76 36.88
CA ALA A 232 -19.09 23.19 38.10
C ALA A 232 -19.08 24.72 38.31
N GLN A 233 -18.08 25.43 37.78
CA GLN A 233 -17.99 26.90 37.86
C GLN A 233 -18.82 27.60 36.77
N TRP A 234 -19.05 26.96 35.63
CA TRP A 234 -19.79 27.53 34.50
C TRP A 234 -21.28 27.17 34.51
N GLY A 235 -21.71 26.25 35.39
CA GLY A 235 -23.10 25.82 35.56
C GLY A 235 -23.98 26.70 36.46
N ARG A 236 -23.64 27.98 36.68
CA ARG A 236 -24.49 28.97 37.35
C ARG A 236 -24.66 30.22 36.49
#